data_AF-A0A7R9MD80-F1
#
_entry.id   AF-A0A7R9MD80-F1
#
_cell.length_a   1.000
_cell.length_b   1.000
_cell.length_c   1.000
_cell.angle_alpha   90.00
_cell.angle_beta   90.00
_cell.angle_gamma   90.00
#
_symmetry.space_group_name_H-M   'P 1'
#
loop_
_entity.id
_entity.type
_entity.pdbx_description
1 polymer ?
#
loop_
_entity_poly.entity_id
_entity_poly.type
_entity_poly.pdbx_seq_one_letter_code
_entity_poly.pdbx_strand_id
1 'polypeptide(L)'
;MHPDDIAYDKQNPTPGVIINALNGTNVYEGVPKDYTGNDVTTKNLFGLLSGDSELVKQGKKVVKSNPKNRIFVYLMSHESCKSGSMLANKLPNTWNIYAMTASQPDEYAAQYSFDFGPRKVCLAGYFTYLWSQNADRYHPKVETLDTQFQYIADRPDVYLPFQSGNETLCMNMTQHPQQYGDLSIAKKGTVSQFMGPESKSKFDTDNKQDIIIGKCNFTSDEDPAMFLAKKRVELADDMSDKQRYQDELDGLTRGREYVDKVLYEYVNSIQHLMPNIATNAILNTNRELYNRKCYRKMVDTFNEKCFNLSKNTYALHKVHVFINICETLNGRTDDWESAVKQLDINPTFEVHSEAHTNSPHGDPDTPSKTTGAVQPESESSVITTTERINIEAQGGPGGHGKMDTGAKEDREAEERKLREDVKKGLDKELSQKLSQQIAKQETSGTGMGGDSHPLNTVDEGADGKPIGEHGLGGQEGNSVHER
;
A
#
# COMPACT_ATOMS: atom_id res chain seq x y z
N MET A 1 -14.76 -5.87 5.77
CA MET A 1 -14.10 -5.77 7.09
C MET A 1 -13.80 -4.31 7.32
N HIS A 2 -14.21 -3.71 8.44
CA HIS A 2 -13.91 -2.31 8.78
C HIS A 2 -13.96 -2.14 10.32
N PRO A 3 -13.17 -1.27 10.96
CA PRO A 3 -13.16 -1.16 12.42
C PRO A 3 -14.52 -0.79 13.05
N ASP A 4 -15.35 -0.02 12.34
CA ASP A 4 -16.69 0.43 12.78
C ASP A 4 -16.69 1.49 13.89
N ASP A 5 -15.67 2.34 13.88
CA ASP A 5 -15.41 3.39 14.87
C ASP A 5 -15.82 4.80 14.42
N ILE A 6 -16.25 4.98 13.17
CA ILE A 6 -16.52 6.32 12.60
C ILE A 6 -17.96 6.80 12.79
N ALA A 7 -18.96 5.94 12.58
CA ALA A 7 -20.36 6.38 12.51
C ALA A 7 -20.87 7.00 13.82
N TYR A 8 -20.37 6.54 14.96
CA TYR A 8 -20.75 7.02 16.29
C TYR A 8 -19.57 7.62 17.06
N ASP A 9 -18.49 8.00 16.36
CA ASP A 9 -17.41 8.75 16.99
C ASP A 9 -17.94 10.08 17.55
N LYS A 10 -17.40 10.52 18.69
CA LYS A 10 -17.81 11.79 19.32
C LYS A 10 -17.53 13.01 18.45
N GLN A 11 -16.56 12.92 17.54
CA GLN A 11 -16.23 13.95 16.58
C GLN A 11 -17.11 13.90 15.32
N ASN A 12 -17.93 12.86 15.14
CA ASN A 12 -18.87 12.82 14.03
C ASN A 12 -20.08 13.73 14.37
N PRO A 13 -20.25 14.87 13.67
CA PRO A 13 -21.35 15.79 13.91
C PRO A 13 -22.73 15.22 13.56
N THR A 14 -22.76 14.08 12.84
CA THR A 14 -23.99 13.38 12.44
C THR A 14 -23.89 11.91 12.84
N PRO A 15 -24.20 11.57 14.11
CA PRO A 15 -24.13 10.18 14.58
C PRO A 15 -24.98 9.22 13.74
N GLY A 16 -24.44 8.04 13.43
CA GLY A 16 -25.06 7.03 12.57
C GLY A 16 -24.96 7.31 11.06
N VAL A 17 -24.33 8.42 10.66
CA VAL A 17 -24.19 8.82 9.26
C VAL A 17 -22.72 8.86 8.86
N ILE A 18 -22.39 8.19 7.75
CA ILE A 18 -21.12 8.34 7.03
C ILE A 18 -21.44 8.77 5.60
N ILE A 19 -20.70 9.74 5.09
CA ILE A 19 -20.80 10.23 3.71
C ILE A 19 -19.42 10.07 3.04
N ASN A 20 -19.40 9.75 1.75
CA ASN A 20 -18.18 9.61 0.94
C ASN A 20 -18.02 10.76 -0.09
N ALA A 21 -18.93 11.73 -0.04
CA ALA A 21 -18.95 12.92 -0.88
C ALA A 21 -19.63 14.06 -0.12
N LEU A 22 -19.23 15.31 -0.37
CA LEU A 22 -19.94 16.48 0.15
C LEU A 22 -21.41 16.44 -0.27
N ASN A 23 -22.31 16.65 0.69
CA ASN A 23 -23.77 16.55 0.50
C ASN A 23 -24.24 15.19 -0.07
N GLY A 24 -23.41 14.15 0.06
CA GLY A 24 -23.74 12.80 -0.35
C GLY A 24 -24.77 12.13 0.55
N THR A 25 -25.29 10.98 0.11
CA THR A 25 -26.20 10.16 0.90
C THR A 25 -25.46 9.39 2.00
N ASN A 26 -26.20 8.91 3.01
CA ASN A 26 -25.63 8.05 4.05
C ASN A 26 -25.23 6.70 3.46
N VAL A 27 -23.93 6.40 3.46
CA VAL A 27 -23.38 5.12 2.97
C VAL A 27 -23.16 4.10 4.08
N TYR A 28 -23.47 4.44 5.35
CA TYR A 28 -23.30 3.55 6.49
C TYR A 28 -24.46 2.57 6.68
N GLU A 29 -25.68 3.02 6.36
CA GLU A 29 -26.90 2.25 6.59
C GLU A 29 -26.88 0.93 5.81
N GLY A 30 -27.16 -0.18 6.50
CA GLY A 30 -27.20 -1.51 5.88
C GLY A 30 -25.83 -2.14 5.57
N VAL A 31 -24.71 -1.47 5.85
CA VAL A 31 -23.36 -2.03 5.65
C VAL A 31 -23.14 -3.22 6.62
N PRO A 32 -22.85 -4.44 6.12
CA PRO A 32 -22.66 -5.62 6.96
C PRO A 32 -21.46 -5.50 7.90
N LYS A 33 -21.65 -5.93 9.15
CA LYS A 33 -20.63 -5.94 10.22
C LYS A 33 -19.99 -7.33 10.38
N ASP A 34 -19.58 -7.95 9.27
CA ASP A 34 -19.07 -9.33 9.26
C ASP A 34 -17.75 -9.47 10.09
N TYR A 35 -16.90 -8.46 10.05
CA TYR A 35 -15.67 -8.34 10.84
C TYR A 35 -15.43 -6.86 11.19
N THR A 36 -15.50 -6.54 12.49
CA THR A 36 -15.32 -5.20 13.05
C THR A 36 -14.40 -5.18 14.28
N GLY A 37 -13.95 -3.99 14.68
CA GLY A 37 -13.02 -3.81 15.79
C GLY A 37 -11.81 -4.74 15.72
N ASN A 38 -11.59 -5.52 16.78
CA ASN A 38 -10.46 -6.43 16.91
C ASN A 38 -10.49 -7.62 15.92
N ASP A 39 -11.59 -7.86 15.22
CA ASP A 39 -11.66 -8.89 14.18
C ASP A 39 -11.06 -8.44 12.85
N VAL A 40 -10.73 -7.15 12.70
CA VAL A 40 -10.07 -6.61 11.51
C VAL A 40 -8.58 -6.93 11.56
N THR A 41 -8.23 -8.18 11.25
CA THR A 41 -6.84 -8.68 11.29
C THR A 41 -6.44 -9.31 9.96
N THR A 42 -5.13 -9.34 9.68
CA THR A 42 -4.57 -10.03 8.52
C THR A 42 -4.89 -11.52 8.54
N LYS A 43 -4.87 -12.16 9.73
CA LYS A 43 -5.27 -13.56 9.91
C LYS A 43 -6.71 -13.80 9.45
N ASN A 44 -7.64 -12.96 9.91
CA ASN A 44 -9.04 -13.08 9.52
C ASN A 44 -9.27 -12.75 8.04
N LEU A 45 -8.53 -11.79 7.48
CA LEU A 45 -8.57 -11.50 6.04
C LEU A 45 -8.15 -12.73 5.21
N PHE A 46 -7.04 -13.37 5.56
CA PHE A 46 -6.60 -14.57 4.84
C PHE A 46 -7.56 -15.74 5.03
N GLY A 47 -8.08 -15.96 6.24
CA GLY A 47 -9.07 -17.00 6.49
C GLY A 47 -10.41 -16.76 5.77
N LEU A 48 -10.85 -15.49 5.69
CA LEU A 48 -12.00 -15.07 4.89
C LEU A 48 -11.80 -15.45 3.42
N LEU A 49 -10.65 -15.10 2.84
CA LEU A 49 -10.37 -15.31 1.41
C LEU A 49 -10.16 -16.80 1.08
N SER A 50 -9.56 -17.57 1.98
CA SER A 50 -9.29 -19.00 1.79
C SER A 50 -10.49 -19.91 2.05
N GLY A 51 -11.57 -19.38 2.63
CA GLY A 51 -12.73 -20.19 3.01
C GLY A 51 -12.49 -21.04 4.27
N ASP A 52 -11.73 -20.52 5.24
CA ASP A 52 -11.28 -21.25 6.43
C ASP A 52 -12.45 -21.86 7.24
N SER A 53 -12.42 -23.18 7.42
CA SER A 53 -13.45 -23.93 8.14
C SER A 53 -13.53 -23.60 9.63
N GLU A 54 -12.43 -23.19 10.26
CA GLU A 54 -12.44 -22.78 11.66
C GLU A 54 -13.18 -21.46 11.85
N LEU A 55 -13.01 -20.50 10.93
CA LEU A 55 -13.81 -19.27 10.92
C LEU A 55 -15.29 -19.60 10.70
N VAL A 56 -15.62 -20.56 9.83
CA VAL A 56 -17.00 -21.02 9.64
C VAL A 56 -17.58 -21.62 10.93
N LYS A 57 -16.82 -22.44 11.66
CA LYS A 57 -17.24 -23.00 12.96
C LYS A 57 -17.49 -21.92 14.00
N GLN A 58 -16.75 -20.81 13.92
CA GLN A 58 -16.94 -19.62 14.76
C GLN A 58 -18.12 -18.74 14.30
N GLY A 59 -18.88 -19.16 13.28
CA GLY A 59 -20.00 -18.40 12.74
C GLY A 59 -19.59 -17.21 11.89
N LYS A 60 -18.31 -17.08 11.53
CA LYS A 60 -17.81 -15.99 10.68
C LYS A 60 -18.09 -16.28 9.20
N LYS A 61 -18.33 -15.21 8.44
CA LYS A 61 -18.62 -15.28 7.02
C LYS A 61 -17.33 -15.34 6.21
N VAL A 62 -17.14 -16.41 5.44
CA VAL A 62 -15.98 -16.60 4.56
C VAL A 62 -16.39 -16.67 3.09
N VAL A 63 -15.43 -16.54 2.19
CA VAL A 63 -15.64 -16.78 0.76
C VAL A 63 -15.93 -18.27 0.55
N LYS A 64 -17.12 -18.57 0.00
CA LYS A 64 -17.51 -19.91 -0.45
C LYS A 64 -17.73 -19.85 -1.96
N SER A 65 -16.65 -20.07 -2.72
CA SER A 65 -16.65 -19.99 -4.18
C SER A 65 -16.41 -21.36 -4.81
N ASN A 66 -16.83 -21.52 -6.07
CA ASN A 66 -16.48 -22.62 -6.96
C ASN A 66 -15.74 -22.07 -8.20
N PRO A 67 -15.18 -22.93 -9.08
CA PRO A 67 -14.39 -22.49 -10.23
C PRO A 67 -15.10 -21.59 -11.24
N LYS A 68 -16.45 -21.46 -11.18
CA LYS A 68 -17.24 -20.58 -12.05
C LYS A 68 -17.55 -19.23 -11.42
N ASN A 69 -17.30 -19.06 -10.12
CA ASN A 69 -17.56 -17.79 -9.44
C ASN A 69 -16.47 -16.76 -9.76
N ARG A 70 -16.87 -15.49 -9.78
CA ARG A 70 -15.96 -14.35 -9.79
C ARG A 70 -15.91 -13.77 -8.39
N ILE A 71 -14.72 -13.38 -7.94
CA ILE A 71 -14.50 -12.76 -6.64
C ILE A 71 -14.01 -11.35 -6.89
N PHE A 72 -14.68 -10.38 -6.28
CA PHE A 72 -14.22 -9.00 -6.22
C PHE A 72 -13.64 -8.75 -4.84
N VAL A 73 -12.40 -8.26 -4.78
CA VAL A 73 -11.74 -7.87 -3.55
C VAL A 73 -11.38 -6.40 -3.66
N TYR A 74 -11.93 -5.61 -2.75
CA TYR A 74 -11.54 -4.23 -2.54
C TYR A 74 -10.87 -4.13 -1.17
N LEU A 75 -9.59 -3.76 -1.16
CA LEU A 75 -8.88 -3.42 0.08
C LEU A 75 -8.55 -1.94 -0.01
N MET A 76 -8.85 -1.18 1.04
CA MET A 76 -8.43 0.23 1.12
C MET A 76 -6.89 0.39 1.07
N SER A 77 -6.11 -0.69 1.27
CA SER A 77 -4.67 -0.66 0.98
C SER A 77 -4.35 -0.52 -0.52
N HIS A 78 -5.29 -0.77 -1.43
CA HIS A 78 -5.13 -0.38 -2.84
C HIS A 78 -5.35 1.12 -3.04
N GLU A 79 -5.98 1.82 -2.09
CA GLU A 79 -6.07 3.30 -2.00
C GLU A 79 -4.93 3.91 -1.18
N SER A 80 -3.96 3.11 -0.74
CA SER A 80 -2.87 3.62 0.07
C SER A 80 -1.75 4.15 -0.78
N CYS A 81 -0.95 4.99 -0.14
CA CYS A 81 0.39 5.34 -0.56
C CYS A 81 1.16 4.06 -0.90
N LYS A 82 1.92 4.10 -1.99
CA LYS A 82 2.82 3.04 -2.46
C LYS A 82 2.10 1.71 -2.74
N SER A 83 0.80 1.74 -3.01
CA SER A 83 -0.03 0.55 -3.22
C SER A 83 0.45 -0.33 -4.37
N GLY A 84 1.04 0.26 -5.41
CA GLY A 84 1.70 -0.49 -6.49
C GLY A 84 2.79 -1.47 -6.02
N SER A 85 3.46 -1.18 -4.90
CA SER A 85 4.53 -2.03 -4.35
C SER A 85 4.05 -3.42 -3.89
N MET A 86 2.74 -3.55 -3.61
CA MET A 86 2.10 -4.80 -3.22
C MET A 86 2.07 -5.82 -4.37
N LEU A 87 2.02 -5.34 -5.62
CA LEU A 87 1.73 -6.16 -6.80
C LEU A 87 2.83 -6.12 -7.86
N ALA A 88 3.60 -5.04 -7.92
CA ALA A 88 4.71 -4.89 -8.85
C ALA A 88 5.66 -6.10 -8.76
N ASN A 89 5.85 -6.77 -9.91
CA ASN A 89 6.65 -7.99 -10.08
C ASN A 89 6.26 -9.16 -9.14
N LYS A 90 5.05 -9.14 -8.58
CA LYS A 90 4.57 -10.11 -7.57
C LYS A 90 3.32 -10.85 -8.01
N LEU A 91 2.52 -10.28 -8.91
CA LEU A 91 1.29 -10.88 -9.41
C LEU A 91 1.48 -11.40 -10.84
N PRO A 92 1.60 -12.73 -11.04
CA PRO A 92 1.68 -13.32 -12.37
C PRO A 92 0.40 -13.14 -13.17
N ASN A 93 0.52 -12.99 -14.49
CA ASN A 93 -0.61 -12.92 -15.41
C ASN A 93 -1.32 -14.27 -15.66
N THR A 94 -0.84 -15.37 -15.07
CA THR A 94 -1.40 -16.72 -15.24
C THR A 94 -2.35 -17.14 -14.13
N TRP A 95 -2.50 -16.32 -13.07
CA TRP A 95 -3.30 -16.69 -11.89
C TRP A 95 -4.80 -16.42 -12.05
N ASN A 96 -5.24 -15.92 -13.21
CA ASN A 96 -6.60 -15.43 -13.44
C ASN A 96 -7.02 -14.36 -12.41
N ILE A 97 -6.06 -13.50 -12.04
CA ILE A 97 -6.26 -12.36 -11.15
C ILE A 97 -5.89 -11.11 -11.90
N TYR A 98 -6.79 -10.13 -11.87
CA TYR A 98 -6.53 -8.75 -12.28
C TYR A 98 -6.63 -7.87 -11.06
N ALA A 99 -5.72 -6.91 -10.95
CA ALA A 99 -5.71 -5.98 -9.83
C ALA A 99 -5.35 -4.58 -10.29
N MET A 100 -5.90 -3.60 -9.57
CA MET A 100 -5.62 -2.18 -9.72
C MET A 100 -5.06 -1.62 -8.42
N THR A 101 -4.26 -0.56 -8.51
CA THR A 101 -3.81 0.22 -7.36
C THR A 101 -3.99 1.70 -7.64
N ALA A 102 -4.20 2.48 -6.59
CA ALA A 102 -4.37 3.92 -6.67
C ALA A 102 -3.06 4.61 -7.06
N SER A 103 -1.91 4.13 -6.60
CA SER A 103 -0.61 4.78 -6.82
C SER A 103 0.45 3.84 -7.40
N GLN A 104 1.53 4.44 -7.89
CA GLN A 104 2.78 3.75 -8.19
C GLN A 104 3.46 3.19 -6.92
N PRO A 105 4.45 2.27 -7.05
CA PRO A 105 5.15 1.67 -5.92
C PRO A 105 5.88 2.64 -4.97
N ASP A 106 6.20 3.85 -5.43
CA ASP A 106 6.99 4.86 -4.72
C ASP A 106 6.26 6.20 -4.53
N GLU A 107 4.97 6.25 -4.87
CA GLU A 107 4.14 7.46 -4.85
C GLU A 107 3.11 7.45 -3.71
N TYR A 108 2.71 8.62 -3.21
CA TYR A 108 1.59 8.76 -2.29
C TYR A 108 0.24 8.67 -3.02
N ALA A 109 -0.80 8.17 -2.35
CA ALA A 109 -2.15 8.24 -2.87
C ALA A 109 -2.80 9.58 -2.49
N ALA A 110 -3.65 10.12 -3.36
CA ALA A 110 -4.32 11.38 -3.14
C ALA A 110 -5.63 11.20 -2.36
N GLN A 111 -5.91 12.16 -1.46
CA GLN A 111 -7.18 12.26 -0.75
C GLN A 111 -8.18 13.07 -1.58
N TYR A 112 -9.48 12.88 -1.36
CA TYR A 112 -10.52 13.64 -2.04
C TYR A 112 -11.75 13.93 -1.17
N SER A 113 -12.54 14.91 -1.61
CA SER A 113 -13.78 15.34 -0.94
C SER A 113 -13.57 15.75 0.53
N PHE A 114 -12.87 16.86 0.76
CA PHE A 114 -12.65 17.37 2.10
C PHE A 114 -13.92 18.05 2.65
N ASP A 115 -14.42 17.59 3.80
CA ASP A 115 -15.44 18.28 4.59
C ASP A 115 -14.76 19.13 5.66
N PHE A 116 -14.54 20.40 5.35
CA PHE A 116 -13.99 21.38 6.27
C PHE A 116 -15.04 22.11 7.10
N GLY A 117 -16.33 21.76 6.94
CA GLY A 117 -17.40 22.31 7.74
C GLY A 117 -17.47 21.60 9.10
N PRO A 118 -18.55 20.86 9.40
CA PRO A 118 -18.73 20.30 10.73
C PRO A 118 -17.82 19.09 11.00
N ARG A 119 -17.32 18.37 9.96
CA ARG A 119 -16.52 17.15 10.16
C ARG A 119 -15.01 17.41 10.24
N LYS A 120 -14.50 18.42 9.54
CA LYS A 120 -13.07 18.77 9.46
C LYS A 120 -12.18 17.54 9.12
N VAL A 121 -12.56 16.75 8.10
CA VAL A 121 -11.90 15.50 7.64
C VAL A 121 -11.92 15.36 6.11
N CYS A 122 -11.10 14.44 5.57
CA CYS A 122 -11.28 13.90 4.22
C CYS A 122 -12.40 12.86 4.21
N LEU A 123 -13.29 12.88 3.22
CA LEU A 123 -14.37 11.91 3.10
C LEU A 123 -13.99 10.69 2.26
N ALA A 124 -13.03 10.81 1.34
CA ALA A 124 -12.68 9.77 0.38
C ALA A 124 -11.20 9.78 -0.04
N GLY A 125 -10.71 8.67 -0.58
CA GLY A 125 -9.51 8.65 -1.44
C GLY A 125 -9.87 8.99 -2.89
N TYR A 126 -8.97 9.62 -3.65
CA TYR A 126 -9.26 10.09 -5.00
C TYR A 126 -9.63 8.96 -5.97
N PHE A 127 -8.84 7.88 -5.99
CA PHE A 127 -9.14 6.75 -6.89
C PHE A 127 -10.48 6.12 -6.55
N THR A 128 -10.74 5.79 -5.27
CA THR A 128 -12.02 5.23 -4.87
C THR A 128 -13.19 6.16 -5.14
N TYR A 129 -13.02 7.47 -4.92
CA TYR A 129 -14.05 8.44 -5.25
C TYR A 129 -14.40 8.35 -6.73
N LEU A 130 -13.42 8.46 -7.63
CA LEU A 130 -13.68 8.38 -9.07
C LEU A 130 -14.22 7.02 -9.51
N TRP A 131 -13.64 5.93 -9.01
CA TRP A 131 -14.10 4.57 -9.30
C TRP A 131 -15.57 4.39 -8.91
N SER A 132 -15.94 4.77 -7.70
CA SER A 132 -17.29 4.60 -7.16
C SER A 132 -18.29 5.50 -7.89
N GLN A 133 -17.95 6.77 -8.10
CA GLN A 133 -18.81 7.71 -8.84
C GLN A 133 -19.03 7.26 -10.29
N ASN A 134 -18.00 6.70 -10.93
CA ASN A 134 -18.12 6.16 -12.28
C ASN A 134 -19.01 4.91 -12.31
N ALA A 135 -18.81 3.99 -11.36
CA ALA A 135 -19.62 2.78 -11.22
C ALA A 135 -21.09 3.07 -10.88
N ASP A 136 -21.38 4.16 -10.14
CA ASP A 136 -22.75 4.61 -9.85
C ASP A 136 -23.41 5.33 -11.04
N ARG A 137 -22.64 6.07 -11.83
CA ARG A 137 -23.17 6.88 -12.95
C ARG A 137 -23.42 6.06 -14.21
N TYR A 138 -22.51 5.18 -14.57
CA TYR A 138 -22.59 4.42 -15.81
C TYR A 138 -23.17 3.04 -15.57
N HIS A 139 -23.93 2.53 -16.55
CA HIS A 139 -24.46 1.18 -16.47
C HIS A 139 -23.30 0.16 -16.46
N PRO A 140 -23.00 -0.53 -15.34
CA PRO A 140 -21.85 -1.42 -15.22
C PRO A 140 -21.96 -2.66 -16.13
N LYS A 141 -23.11 -2.83 -16.81
CA LYS A 141 -23.41 -3.90 -17.77
C LYS A 141 -22.52 -3.85 -19.01
N VAL A 142 -22.10 -2.66 -19.44
CA VAL A 142 -21.40 -2.48 -20.73
C VAL A 142 -19.94 -2.05 -20.55
N GLU A 143 -19.64 -1.29 -19.51
CA GLU A 143 -18.30 -0.79 -19.26
C GLU A 143 -17.34 -1.92 -18.87
N THR A 144 -16.18 -1.96 -19.52
CA THR A 144 -15.10 -2.89 -19.16
C THR A 144 -14.32 -2.37 -17.95
N LEU A 145 -13.70 -3.27 -17.19
CA LEU A 145 -12.81 -2.86 -16.09
C LEU A 145 -11.66 -1.97 -16.60
N ASP A 146 -11.16 -2.24 -17.81
CA ASP A 146 -10.13 -1.43 -18.45
C ASP A 146 -10.61 0.00 -18.78
N THR A 147 -11.83 0.13 -19.31
CA THR A 147 -12.46 1.44 -19.55
C THR A 147 -12.61 2.24 -18.25
N GLN A 148 -13.08 1.58 -17.18
CA GLN A 148 -13.24 2.22 -15.87
C GLN A 148 -11.90 2.64 -15.26
N PHE A 149 -10.86 1.81 -15.41
CA PHE A 149 -9.50 2.19 -15.02
C PHE A 149 -9.00 3.40 -15.83
N GLN A 150 -9.19 3.40 -17.15
CA GLN A 150 -8.69 4.47 -18.02
C GLN A 150 -9.38 5.80 -17.73
N TYR A 151 -10.67 5.77 -17.35
CA TYR A 151 -11.38 6.96 -16.85
C TYR A 151 -10.63 7.66 -15.70
N ILE A 152 -10.00 6.88 -14.81
CA ILE A 152 -9.22 7.42 -13.69
C ILE A 152 -7.80 7.78 -14.13
N ALA A 153 -7.15 6.89 -14.88
CA ALA A 153 -5.76 7.05 -15.32
C ALA A 153 -5.54 8.25 -16.27
N ASP A 154 -6.56 8.64 -17.05
CA ASP A 154 -6.55 9.83 -17.90
C ASP A 154 -6.69 11.15 -17.11
N ARG A 155 -6.88 11.06 -15.78
CA ARG A 155 -7.02 12.21 -14.87
C ARG A 155 -6.00 12.12 -13.73
N PRO A 156 -4.69 12.06 -14.05
CA PRO A 156 -3.63 11.87 -13.05
C PRO A 156 -3.49 13.09 -12.14
N ASP A 157 -3.81 14.28 -12.65
CA ASP A 157 -3.80 15.50 -11.88
C ASP A 157 -5.09 15.61 -11.05
N VAL A 158 -4.92 15.55 -9.74
CA VAL A 158 -6.00 15.65 -8.77
C VAL A 158 -6.24 17.13 -8.49
N TYR A 159 -7.32 17.64 -9.06
CA TYR A 159 -7.81 18.99 -8.78
C TYR A 159 -8.95 18.92 -7.77
N LEU A 160 -8.67 19.41 -6.57
CA LEU A 160 -9.61 19.49 -5.47
C LEU A 160 -10.17 20.90 -5.33
N PRO A 161 -11.25 21.27 -6.02
CA PRO A 161 -11.87 22.56 -5.79
C PRO A 161 -12.40 22.60 -4.34
N PHE A 162 -11.77 23.42 -3.52
CA PHE A 162 -12.27 23.85 -2.22
C PHE A 162 -13.31 24.96 -2.41
N GLN A 163 -14.22 25.08 -1.46
CA GLN A 163 -14.89 26.35 -1.21
C GLN A 163 -14.72 26.67 0.27
N SER A 164 -13.99 27.74 0.59
CA SER A 164 -14.12 28.43 1.87
C SER A 164 -14.66 29.82 1.60
N GLY A 165 -15.92 30.04 1.96
CA GLY A 165 -16.63 31.24 1.54
C GLY A 165 -16.60 31.39 0.02
N ASN A 166 -15.98 32.46 -0.47
CA ASN A 166 -15.87 32.78 -1.89
C ASN A 166 -14.55 32.30 -2.54
N GLU A 167 -13.66 31.62 -1.82
CA GLU A 167 -12.34 31.21 -2.33
C GLU A 167 -12.25 29.72 -2.64
N THR A 168 -11.63 29.40 -3.78
CA THR A 168 -11.27 28.03 -4.17
C THR A 168 -9.78 27.81 -4.02
N LEU A 169 -9.40 27.10 -2.96
CA LEU A 169 -8.09 26.47 -2.82
C LEU A 169 -8.11 25.10 -3.50
N CYS A 170 -6.97 24.61 -3.99
CA CYS A 170 -6.83 23.21 -4.35
C CYS A 170 -5.49 22.69 -3.85
N MET A 171 -5.46 21.42 -3.46
CA MET A 171 -4.21 20.68 -3.51
C MET A 171 -4.01 20.22 -4.96
N ASN A 172 -2.84 20.48 -5.53
CA ASN A 172 -2.40 19.78 -6.72
C ASN A 172 -1.62 18.55 -6.27
N MET A 173 -2.19 17.37 -6.47
CA MET A 173 -1.48 16.11 -6.32
C MET A 173 -1.50 15.41 -7.67
N THR A 174 -0.45 14.67 -7.97
CA THR A 174 -0.50 13.71 -9.08
C THR A 174 -0.66 12.32 -8.48
N GLN A 175 -1.50 11.51 -9.11
CA GLN A 175 -1.69 10.12 -8.73
C GLN A 175 -1.70 9.25 -9.97
N HIS A 176 -0.82 8.24 -9.98
CA HIS A 176 -0.67 7.34 -11.13
C HIS A 176 -1.18 5.93 -10.80
N PRO A 177 -2.47 5.66 -11.02
CA PRO A 177 -3.00 4.32 -10.79
C PRO A 177 -2.35 3.28 -11.69
N GLN A 178 -2.23 2.05 -11.20
CA GLN A 178 -1.54 0.96 -11.90
C GLN A 178 -2.46 -0.25 -12.08
N GLN A 179 -2.18 -1.06 -13.11
CA GLN A 179 -2.82 -2.35 -13.36
C GLN A 179 -1.80 -3.48 -13.30
N TYR A 180 -2.21 -4.63 -12.78
CA TYR A 180 -1.36 -5.82 -12.63
C TYR A 180 -2.11 -7.12 -12.95
N GLY A 181 -1.33 -8.19 -13.19
CA GLY A 181 -1.86 -9.53 -13.41
C GLY A 181 -2.38 -9.76 -14.83
N ASP A 182 -3.49 -10.47 -14.95
CA ASP A 182 -4.10 -10.81 -16.24
C ASP A 182 -4.96 -9.66 -16.79
N LEU A 183 -4.34 -8.80 -17.59
CA LEU A 183 -5.02 -7.67 -18.24
C LEU A 183 -6.12 -8.11 -19.22
N SER A 184 -6.18 -9.37 -19.63
CA SER A 184 -7.27 -9.85 -20.49
C SER A 184 -8.61 -9.87 -19.75
N ILE A 185 -8.58 -10.04 -18.42
CA ILE A 185 -9.77 -9.88 -17.56
C ILE A 185 -10.25 -8.44 -17.61
N ALA A 186 -9.34 -7.46 -17.56
CA ALA A 186 -9.70 -6.05 -17.60
C ALA A 186 -10.38 -5.67 -18.92
N LYS A 187 -9.79 -6.11 -20.02
CA LYS A 187 -10.20 -5.76 -21.39
C LYS A 187 -11.51 -6.43 -21.83
N LYS A 188 -11.80 -7.63 -21.32
CA LYS A 188 -12.97 -8.45 -21.73
C LYS A 188 -14.06 -8.51 -20.68
N GLY A 189 -13.70 -8.35 -19.41
CA GLY A 189 -14.60 -8.39 -18.28
C GLY A 189 -15.29 -7.05 -18.07
N THR A 190 -16.60 -7.07 -17.85
CA THR A 190 -17.36 -5.87 -17.51
C THR A 190 -17.40 -5.66 -16.01
N VAL A 191 -17.56 -4.41 -15.58
CA VAL A 191 -17.65 -4.03 -14.16
C VAL A 191 -18.76 -4.83 -13.46
N SER A 192 -19.91 -5.00 -14.11
CA SER A 192 -21.06 -5.76 -13.58
C SER A 192 -20.79 -7.24 -13.34
N GLN A 193 -19.81 -7.84 -14.02
CA GLN A 193 -19.44 -9.23 -13.76
C GLN A 193 -18.84 -9.43 -12.36
N PHE A 194 -18.34 -8.34 -11.75
CA PHE A 194 -17.69 -8.33 -10.44
C PHE A 194 -18.50 -7.56 -9.40
N MET A 195 -19.08 -6.42 -9.75
CA MET A 195 -19.86 -5.56 -8.85
C MET A 195 -21.38 -5.78 -8.93
N GLY A 196 -21.85 -6.60 -9.86
CA GLY A 196 -23.26 -6.89 -10.06
C GLY A 196 -23.95 -6.01 -11.11
N PRO A 197 -25.14 -6.42 -11.59
CA PRO A 197 -25.79 -5.81 -12.76
C PRO A 197 -26.54 -4.50 -12.50
N GLU A 198 -26.78 -4.07 -11.26
CA GLU A 198 -27.59 -2.87 -10.96
C GLU A 198 -27.12 -2.16 -9.68
N SER A 199 -26.92 -0.85 -9.79
CA SER A 199 -27.30 0.07 -8.73
C SER A 199 -28.74 0.50 -9.00
N LYS A 200 -29.65 0.27 -8.05
CA LYS A 200 -30.99 0.90 -8.06
C LYS A 200 -30.92 2.38 -7.68
N SER A 201 -29.73 2.97 -7.57
CA SER A 201 -29.65 4.38 -7.27
C SER A 201 -30.30 5.15 -8.41
N LYS A 202 -31.30 5.94 -8.06
CA LYS A 202 -31.72 7.08 -8.85
C LYS A 202 -30.63 8.14 -8.70
N PHE A 203 -29.38 7.82 -9.07
CA PHE A 203 -28.41 8.89 -9.26
C PHE A 203 -28.96 9.70 -10.41
N ASP A 204 -29.32 10.94 -10.10
CA ASP A 204 -29.88 11.86 -11.06
C ASP A 204 -28.85 12.05 -12.17
N THR A 205 -29.07 11.41 -13.32
CA THR A 205 -28.23 11.57 -14.50
C THR A 205 -28.24 13.02 -15.01
N ASP A 206 -29.19 13.84 -14.54
CA ASP A 206 -29.30 15.25 -14.89
C ASP A 206 -28.41 16.13 -14.01
N ASN A 207 -28.00 15.68 -12.82
CA ASN A 207 -27.04 16.42 -12.01
C ASN A 207 -25.61 16.05 -12.44
N LYS A 208 -25.26 16.52 -13.64
CA LYS A 208 -23.87 16.71 -14.07
C LYS A 208 -23.23 17.76 -13.15
N GLN A 209 -22.99 17.44 -11.89
CA GLN A 209 -21.82 18.01 -11.25
C GLN A 209 -20.63 17.36 -11.94
N ASP A 210 -20.31 17.92 -13.11
CA ASP A 210 -19.00 17.79 -13.69
C ASP A 210 -18.03 18.04 -12.54
N ILE A 211 -17.14 17.07 -12.30
CA ILE A 211 -16.00 17.27 -11.43
C ILE A 211 -15.44 18.62 -11.84
N ILE A 212 -15.52 19.64 -10.98
CA ILE A 212 -15.06 20.98 -11.33
C ILE A 212 -13.54 20.87 -11.40
N ILE A 213 -13.04 20.59 -12.61
CA ILE A 213 -11.63 20.61 -12.93
C ILE A 213 -11.27 22.10 -13.10
N GLY A 214 -11.10 22.79 -11.97
CA GLY A 214 -10.61 24.16 -11.92
C GLY A 214 -9.08 24.18 -12.01
N LYS A 215 -8.51 25.20 -12.66
CA LYS A 215 -7.07 25.52 -12.53
C LYS A 215 -6.84 26.21 -11.19
N CYS A 216 -5.92 25.68 -10.39
CA CYS A 216 -5.55 26.23 -9.09
C CYS A 216 -4.08 26.68 -9.06
N ASN A 217 -3.80 27.72 -8.26
CA ASN A 217 -2.50 28.39 -8.17
C ASN A 217 -1.62 27.91 -6.99
N PHE A 218 -1.91 26.74 -6.39
CA PHE A 218 -1.14 26.22 -5.25
C PHE A 218 -0.83 24.73 -5.40
N THR A 219 0.44 24.39 -5.23
CA THR A 219 0.97 23.03 -5.16
C THR A 219 1.43 22.77 -3.74
N SER A 220 1.18 21.57 -3.20
CA SER A 220 1.78 21.17 -1.92
C SER A 220 2.14 19.70 -1.97
N ASP A 221 3.45 19.42 -1.86
CA ASP A 221 4.01 18.06 -1.66
C ASP A 221 3.84 17.58 -0.20
N GLU A 222 3.00 18.28 0.57
CA GLU A 222 2.83 18.04 1.99
C GLU A 222 2.01 16.76 2.26
N ASP A 223 2.46 16.01 3.26
CA ASP A 223 1.76 14.82 3.76
C ASP A 223 0.30 15.17 4.13
N PRO A 224 -0.69 14.37 3.70
CA PRO A 224 -2.11 14.68 3.90
C PRO A 224 -2.51 14.92 5.36
N ALA A 225 -1.87 14.22 6.32
CA ALA A 225 -2.19 14.41 7.74
C ALA A 225 -1.69 15.77 8.26
N MET A 226 -0.52 16.23 7.81
CA MET A 226 -0.03 17.58 8.15
C MET A 226 -0.92 18.67 7.54
N PHE A 227 -1.29 18.49 6.27
CA PHE A 227 -2.18 19.42 5.59
C PHE A 227 -3.53 19.53 6.33
N LEU A 228 -4.14 18.39 6.69
CA LEU A 228 -5.40 18.38 7.41
C LEU A 228 -5.29 19.05 8.78
N ALA A 229 -4.25 18.73 9.56
CA ALA A 229 -4.04 19.33 10.89
C ALA A 229 -3.86 20.85 10.81
N LYS A 230 -3.06 21.35 9.87
CA LYS A 230 -2.92 22.81 9.63
C LYS A 230 -4.25 23.45 9.29
N LYS A 231 -5.03 22.83 8.40
CA LYS A 231 -6.35 23.35 8.02
C LYS A 231 -7.34 23.34 9.17
N ARG A 232 -7.31 22.34 10.05
CA ARG A 232 -8.13 22.32 11.27
C ARG A 232 -7.83 23.52 12.18
N VAL A 233 -6.56 23.88 12.35
CA VAL A 233 -6.16 25.08 13.12
C VAL A 233 -6.66 26.37 12.46
N GLU A 234 -6.49 26.49 11.14
CA GLU A 234 -6.91 27.67 10.38
C GLU A 234 -8.44 27.89 10.42
N LEU A 235 -9.21 26.80 10.38
CA LEU A 235 -10.66 26.80 10.27
C LEU A 235 -11.38 26.57 11.61
N ALA A 236 -10.66 26.62 12.73
CA ALA A 236 -11.26 26.47 14.04
C ALA A 236 -12.15 27.68 14.38
N ASP A 237 -13.41 27.41 14.73
CA ASP A 237 -14.41 28.44 15.02
C ASP A 237 -14.27 29.01 16.45
N ASP A 238 -13.83 28.18 17.39
CA ASP A 238 -13.65 28.54 18.79
C ASP A 238 -12.21 28.32 19.29
N MET A 239 -11.86 29.05 20.35
CA MET A 239 -10.51 29.03 20.91
C MET A 239 -10.12 27.69 21.53
N SER A 240 -11.08 26.90 22.02
CA SER A 240 -10.79 25.60 22.63
C SER A 240 -10.47 24.55 21.58
N ASP A 241 -11.23 24.52 20.48
CA ASP A 241 -10.96 23.73 19.29
C ASP A 241 -9.64 24.14 18.65
N LYS A 242 -9.39 25.45 18.52
CA LYS A 242 -8.13 25.95 17.96
C LYS A 242 -6.92 25.48 18.77
N GLN A 243 -6.99 25.56 20.10
CA GLN A 243 -5.92 25.05 20.96
C GLN A 243 -5.74 23.55 20.80
N ARG A 244 -6.84 22.77 20.80
CA ARG A 244 -6.79 21.31 20.59
C ARG A 244 -6.14 20.94 19.26
N TYR A 245 -6.52 21.58 18.17
CA TYR A 245 -5.92 21.33 16.85
C TYR A 245 -4.47 21.80 16.75
N GLN A 246 -4.11 22.88 17.46
CA GLN A 246 -2.72 23.32 17.54
C GLN A 246 -1.86 22.29 18.28
N ASP A 247 -2.36 21.74 19.40
CA ASP A 247 -1.67 20.69 20.15
C ASP A 247 -1.51 19.41 19.30
N GLU A 248 -2.52 19.07 18.49
CA GLU A 248 -2.46 17.96 17.51
C GLU A 248 -1.38 18.22 16.45
N LEU A 249 -1.35 19.42 15.84
CA LEU A 249 -0.35 19.80 14.84
C LEU A 249 1.07 19.80 15.41
N ASP A 250 1.26 20.33 16.61
CA ASP A 250 2.56 20.36 17.30
C ASP A 250 3.00 18.94 17.69
N GLY A 251 2.06 18.08 18.08
CA GLY A 251 2.28 16.66 18.33
C GLY A 251 2.73 15.91 17.08
N LEU A 252 2.04 16.10 15.95
CA LEU A 252 2.40 15.52 14.66
C LEU A 252 3.78 16.00 14.20
N THR A 253 4.08 17.30 14.32
CA THR A 253 5.37 17.88 13.92
C THR A 253 6.52 17.26 14.71
N ARG A 254 6.45 17.31 16.05
CA ARG A 254 7.47 16.71 16.92
C ARG A 254 7.60 15.21 16.70
N GLY A 255 6.48 14.53 16.48
CA GLY A 255 6.45 13.10 16.16
C GLY A 255 7.24 12.72 14.92
N ARG A 256 7.06 13.50 13.85
CA ARG A 256 7.78 13.30 12.58
C ARG A 256 9.28 13.54 12.74
N GLU A 257 9.65 14.65 13.37
CA GLU A 257 11.05 14.98 13.67
C GLU A 257 11.72 13.87 14.48
N TYR A 258 11.02 13.31 15.46
CA TYR A 258 11.55 12.21 16.27
C TYR A 258 11.73 10.91 15.48
N VAL A 259 10.76 10.52 14.65
CA VAL A 259 10.89 9.35 13.77
C VAL A 259 12.07 9.50 12.81
N ASP A 260 12.22 10.68 12.18
CA ASP A 260 13.32 10.96 11.27
C ASP A 260 14.67 10.92 11.98
N LYS A 261 14.75 11.48 13.20
CA LYS A 261 15.95 11.40 14.05
C LYS A 261 16.31 9.94 14.36
N VAL A 262 15.36 9.14 14.84
CA VAL A 262 15.60 7.73 15.20
C VAL A 262 16.08 6.93 14.00
N LEU A 263 15.49 7.13 12.82
CA LEU A 263 15.92 6.44 11.59
C LEU A 263 17.31 6.90 11.15
N TYR A 264 17.62 8.19 11.26
CA TYR A 264 18.95 8.70 10.95
C TYR A 264 20.01 8.10 11.87
N GLU A 265 19.78 8.13 13.19
CA GLU A 265 20.68 7.54 14.19
C GLU A 265 20.87 6.04 13.96
N TYR A 266 19.78 5.34 13.63
CA TYR A 266 19.83 3.92 13.28
C TYR A 266 20.71 3.65 12.06
N VAL A 267 20.43 4.28 10.91
CA VAL A 267 21.21 4.07 9.68
C VAL A 267 22.67 4.45 9.91
N ASN A 268 22.93 5.54 10.64
CA ASN A 268 24.28 5.97 10.96
C ASN A 268 25.04 4.96 11.84
N SER A 269 24.36 4.29 12.79
CA SER A 269 24.98 3.28 13.64
C SER A 269 25.46 2.04 12.87
N ILE A 270 24.78 1.69 11.77
CA ILE A 270 25.13 0.57 10.89
C ILE A 270 25.98 0.99 9.68
N GLN A 271 26.44 2.23 9.63
CA GLN A 271 27.18 2.78 8.49
C GLN A 271 28.47 2.01 8.19
N HIS A 272 29.11 1.42 9.22
CA HIS A 272 30.30 0.57 9.08
C HIS A 272 30.06 -0.68 8.22
N LEU A 273 28.81 -1.13 8.10
CA LEU A 273 28.40 -2.27 7.25
C LEU A 273 28.18 -1.84 5.79
N MET A 274 27.99 -0.54 5.55
CA MET A 274 27.69 0.06 4.25
C MET A 274 28.64 1.23 3.97
N PRO A 275 29.98 1.04 4.05
CA PRO A 275 30.94 2.15 4.09
C PRO A 275 30.94 3.04 2.84
N ASN A 276 30.46 2.53 1.71
CA ASN A 276 30.44 3.23 0.43
C ASN A 276 29.09 3.86 0.07
N ILE A 277 28.09 3.81 0.97
CA ILE A 277 26.76 4.34 0.71
C ILE A 277 26.43 5.40 1.75
N ALA A 278 26.17 6.63 1.32
CA ALA A 278 25.81 7.70 2.24
C ALA A 278 24.51 7.39 3.01
N THR A 279 24.45 7.74 4.29
CA THR A 279 23.25 7.63 5.16
C THR A 279 22.00 8.18 4.46
N ASN A 280 22.12 9.37 3.86
CA ASN A 280 21.00 10.01 3.15
C ASN A 280 20.51 9.21 1.94
N ALA A 281 21.37 8.43 1.28
CA ALA A 281 20.95 7.57 0.17
C ALA A 281 20.09 6.41 0.68
N ILE A 282 20.45 5.81 1.83
CA ILE A 282 19.63 4.77 2.48
C ILE A 282 18.29 5.33 2.99
N LEU A 283 18.26 6.57 3.47
CA LEU A 283 17.04 7.19 4.01
C LEU A 283 16.04 7.63 2.95
N ASN A 284 16.49 8.01 1.74
CA ASN A 284 15.64 8.71 0.77
C ASN A 284 15.44 7.98 -0.57
N THR A 285 16.20 6.91 -0.85
CA THR A 285 16.00 6.14 -2.09
C THR A 285 14.78 5.24 -1.96
N ASN A 286 14.08 4.95 -3.05
CA ASN A 286 13.14 3.83 -3.10
C ASN A 286 13.75 2.69 -3.91
N ARG A 287 13.75 1.48 -3.35
CA ARG A 287 14.21 0.26 -4.02
C ARG A 287 13.11 -0.77 -4.06
N GLU A 288 13.19 -1.65 -5.04
CA GLU A 288 12.32 -2.81 -5.08
C GLU A 288 12.73 -3.84 -4.03
N LEU A 289 11.73 -4.43 -3.38
CA LEU A 289 11.91 -5.46 -2.36
C LEU A 289 12.10 -6.86 -2.98
N TYR A 290 13.31 -7.40 -2.82
CA TYR A 290 13.66 -8.79 -3.13
C TYR A 290 13.90 -9.61 -1.85
N ASN A 291 14.58 -9.02 -0.86
CA ASN A 291 15.00 -9.66 0.38
C ASN A 291 13.90 -9.64 1.48
N ARG A 292 12.76 -10.27 1.19
CA ARG A 292 11.55 -10.24 2.05
C ARG A 292 11.75 -10.72 3.48
N LYS A 293 12.60 -11.73 3.71
CA LYS A 293 12.86 -12.25 5.07
C LYS A 293 13.59 -11.22 5.94
N CYS A 294 14.61 -10.56 5.38
CA CYS A 294 15.30 -9.47 6.04
C CYS A 294 14.34 -8.31 6.33
N TYR A 295 13.62 -7.86 5.30
CA TYR A 295 12.69 -6.73 5.42
C TYR A 295 11.63 -6.98 6.48
N ARG A 296 10.99 -8.15 6.47
CA ARG A 296 9.98 -8.52 7.47
C ARG A 296 10.57 -8.49 8.87
N LYS A 297 11.75 -9.07 9.07
CA LYS A 297 12.41 -9.08 10.38
C LYS A 297 12.72 -7.65 10.87
N MET A 298 13.17 -6.76 9.99
CA MET A 298 13.41 -5.34 10.32
C MET A 298 12.12 -4.64 10.72
N VAL A 299 11.07 -4.77 9.91
CA VAL A 299 9.77 -4.14 10.15
C VAL A 299 9.14 -4.65 11.44
N ASP A 300 9.14 -5.96 11.67
CA ASP A 300 8.61 -6.57 12.90
C ASP A 300 9.38 -6.07 14.13
N THR A 301 10.72 -6.02 14.06
CA THR A 301 11.56 -5.50 15.14
C THR A 301 11.29 -4.01 15.39
N PHE A 302 11.21 -3.19 14.33
CA PHE A 302 10.94 -1.77 14.44
C PHE A 302 9.54 -1.50 15.00
N ASN A 303 8.55 -2.32 14.63
CA ASN A 303 7.20 -2.24 15.16
C ASN A 303 7.14 -2.55 16.67
N GLU A 304 7.89 -3.55 17.10
CA GLU A 304 7.89 -4.01 18.50
C GLU A 304 8.77 -3.16 19.42
N LYS A 305 9.90 -2.65 18.92
CA LYS A 305 10.94 -2.01 19.74
C LYS A 305 10.98 -0.50 19.61
N CYS A 306 10.47 0.05 18.50
CA CYS A 306 10.60 1.47 18.19
C CYS A 306 9.24 2.17 18.18
N PHE A 307 8.39 1.84 17.21
CA PHE A 307 7.10 2.51 17.01
C PHE A 307 6.03 1.52 16.63
N ASN A 308 4.88 1.54 17.31
CA ASN A 308 3.71 0.80 16.82
C ASN A 308 3.26 1.39 15.48
N LEU A 309 3.53 0.66 14.39
CA LEU A 309 3.30 1.13 13.01
C LEU A 309 1.82 1.29 12.68
N SER A 310 0.93 0.60 13.39
CA SER A 310 -0.51 0.77 13.24
C SER A 310 -1.01 2.07 13.88
N LYS A 311 -0.27 2.63 14.84
CA LYS A 311 -0.60 3.91 15.48
C LYS A 311 0.22 5.07 14.89
N ASN A 312 1.44 4.83 14.44
CA ASN A 312 2.31 5.86 13.88
C ASN A 312 2.42 5.72 12.35
N THR A 313 1.49 6.36 11.65
CA THR A 313 1.38 6.31 10.18
C THR A 313 2.61 6.90 9.48
N TYR A 314 3.27 7.89 10.08
CA TYR A 314 4.51 8.45 9.53
C TYR A 314 5.67 7.44 9.59
N ALA A 315 5.85 6.76 10.71
CA ALA A 315 6.83 5.68 10.83
C ALA A 315 6.53 4.55 9.84
N LEU A 316 5.26 4.23 9.61
CA LEU A 316 4.84 3.27 8.58
C LEU A 316 5.24 3.74 7.16
N HIS A 317 5.17 5.02 6.82
CA HIS A 317 5.65 5.53 5.52
C HIS A 317 7.18 5.39 5.34
N LYS A 318 7.92 5.32 6.44
CA LYS A 318 9.39 5.28 6.46
C LYS A 318 9.98 3.86 6.42
N VAL A 319 9.15 2.82 6.49
CA VAL A 319 9.65 1.42 6.45
C VAL A 319 10.41 1.07 5.16
N HIS A 320 10.26 1.84 4.08
CA HIS A 320 11.05 1.69 2.85
C HIS A 320 12.58 1.79 3.10
N VAL A 321 13.01 2.50 4.14
CA VAL A 321 14.41 2.54 4.58
C VAL A 321 14.96 1.13 4.86
N PHE A 322 14.14 0.24 5.42
CA PHE A 322 14.52 -1.13 5.69
C PHE A 322 14.66 -1.97 4.41
N ILE A 323 13.92 -1.63 3.35
CA ILE A 323 14.15 -2.23 2.03
C ILE A 323 15.57 -1.85 1.58
N ASN A 324 15.91 -0.56 1.64
CA ASN A 324 17.23 -0.09 1.21
C ASN A 324 18.38 -0.75 1.96
N ILE A 325 18.24 -0.93 3.27
CA ILE A 325 19.23 -1.64 4.09
C ILE A 325 19.32 -3.10 3.67
N CYS A 326 18.19 -3.81 3.60
CA CYS A 326 18.17 -5.23 3.24
C CYS A 326 18.72 -5.51 1.84
N GLU A 327 18.41 -4.66 0.85
CA GLU A 327 18.95 -4.83 -0.49
C GLU A 327 20.43 -4.45 -0.58
N THR A 328 20.89 -3.49 0.23
CA THR A 328 22.32 -3.15 0.32
C THR A 328 23.14 -4.28 0.95
N LEU A 329 22.60 -4.90 2.01
CA LEU A 329 23.26 -5.98 2.74
C LEU A 329 22.98 -7.37 2.15
N ASN A 330 22.30 -7.44 1.00
CA ASN A 330 21.91 -8.66 0.32
C ASN A 330 21.19 -9.66 1.25
N GLY A 331 20.27 -9.14 2.07
CA GLY A 331 19.40 -9.93 2.94
C GLY A 331 20.01 -10.47 4.24
N ARG A 332 21.26 -10.12 4.57
CA ARG A 332 21.88 -10.49 5.85
C ARG A 332 21.19 -9.78 7.03
N THR A 333 20.93 -10.52 8.11
CA THR A 333 20.16 -10.01 9.27
C THR A 333 20.99 -9.86 10.54
N ASP A 334 21.99 -10.74 10.70
CA ASP A 334 23.05 -10.66 11.72
C ASP A 334 23.78 -9.31 11.71
N ASP A 335 23.87 -8.70 10.53
CA ASP A 335 24.52 -7.41 10.30
C ASP A 335 23.89 -6.25 11.11
N TRP A 336 22.56 -6.14 11.20
CA TRP A 336 21.91 -4.93 11.74
C TRP A 336 21.12 -5.13 13.04
N GLU A 337 20.87 -6.38 13.45
CA GLU A 337 20.04 -6.69 14.63
C GLU A 337 20.62 -6.17 15.94
N SER A 338 21.95 -6.14 16.07
CA SER A 338 22.62 -5.63 17.27
C SER A 338 22.49 -4.11 17.41
N ALA A 339 22.42 -3.39 16.30
CA ALA A 339 22.30 -1.94 16.30
C ALA A 339 20.91 -1.47 16.72
N VAL A 340 19.84 -2.16 16.29
CA VAL A 340 18.45 -1.83 16.71
C VAL A 340 18.30 -1.95 18.23
N LYS A 341 18.95 -2.93 18.85
CA LYS A 341 18.92 -3.14 20.32
C LYS A 341 19.64 -2.05 21.12
N GLN A 342 20.53 -1.29 20.48
CA GLN A 342 21.32 -0.24 21.12
C GLN A 342 20.68 1.15 20.97
N LEU A 343 19.60 1.27 20.19
CA LEU A 343 18.88 2.53 20.10
C LEU A 343 18.17 2.78 21.44
N ASP A 344 18.56 3.86 22.12
CA ASP A 344 17.86 4.37 23.31
C ASP A 344 16.59 5.11 22.86
N ILE A 345 15.58 4.32 22.51
CA ILE A 345 14.30 4.84 22.05
C ILE A 345 13.45 5.05 23.28
N ASN A 346 12.84 6.24 23.38
CA ASN A 346 11.83 6.48 24.38
C ASN A 346 10.50 5.90 23.87
N PRO A 347 10.04 4.72 24.39
CA PRO A 347 8.83 4.08 23.90
C PRO A 347 7.56 4.88 24.27
N THR A 348 7.69 5.86 25.17
CA THR A 348 6.60 6.76 25.59
C THR A 348 6.57 8.06 24.81
N PHE A 349 7.45 8.25 23.81
CA PHE A 349 7.29 9.32 22.82
C PHE A 349 6.12 8.94 21.89
N GLU A 350 4.91 8.94 22.46
CA GLU A 350 3.68 8.83 21.71
C GLU A 350 3.54 10.10 20.88
N VAL A 351 3.68 9.93 19.57
CA VAL A 351 3.06 10.84 18.63
C VAL A 351 1.57 10.70 18.89
N HIS A 352 0.94 11.71 19.49
CA HIS A 352 -0.50 11.83 19.48
C HIS A 352 -0.94 12.08 18.03
N SER A 353 -0.97 11.03 17.22
CA SER A 353 -1.79 11.01 16.01
C SER A 353 -3.15 10.50 16.46
N GLU A 354 -4.12 11.41 16.40
CA GLU A 354 -5.52 11.22 16.78
C GLU A 354 -5.73 11.02 18.28
N ALA A 355 -6.22 12.06 18.93
CA ALA A 355 -6.84 11.96 20.25
C ALA A 355 -8.15 11.16 20.15
N HIS A 356 -8.06 9.85 19.90
CA HIS A 356 -9.10 8.93 20.36
C HIS A 356 -8.96 8.84 21.87
N THR A 357 -9.61 9.77 22.57
CA THR A 357 -9.84 9.68 24.01
C THR A 357 -10.79 8.51 24.29
N ASN A 358 -10.23 7.31 24.29
CA ASN A 358 -10.85 6.17 24.96
C ASN A 358 -10.75 6.43 26.47
N SER A 359 -11.74 7.13 27.01
CA SER A 359 -12.04 7.07 28.42
C SER A 359 -12.99 5.88 28.65
N PRO A 360 -12.68 4.96 29.58
CA PRO A 360 -13.65 3.94 30.00
C PRO A 360 -14.72 4.59 30.88
N HIS A 361 -15.92 4.01 30.88
CA HIS A 361 -17.15 4.36 31.65
C HIS A 361 -18.19 5.15 30.86
N GLY A 362 -19.46 4.74 30.80
CA GLY A 362 -20.13 3.57 31.37
C GLY A 362 -21.54 3.45 30.81
N ASP A 363 -22.03 2.22 30.66
CA ASP A 363 -23.44 1.92 30.45
C ASP A 363 -24.22 2.26 31.73
N PRO A 364 -25.28 3.07 31.67
CA PRO A 364 -26.28 3.11 32.72
C PRO A 364 -27.31 2.04 32.40
N ASP A 365 -27.14 0.84 32.96
CA ASP A 365 -28.24 -0.02 33.45
C ASP A 365 -27.74 -1.45 33.70
N THR A 366 -27.30 -1.75 34.93
CA THR A 366 -27.54 -3.05 35.58
C THR A 366 -27.13 -3.00 37.06
N PRO A 367 -27.93 -3.55 37.99
CA PRO A 367 -27.68 -3.42 39.42
C PRO A 367 -26.64 -4.42 39.95
N SER A 368 -25.79 -3.88 40.82
CA SER A 368 -24.75 -4.49 41.63
C SER A 368 -25.07 -5.89 42.21
N LYS A 369 -24.12 -6.82 42.03
CA LYS A 369 -23.82 -7.85 43.01
C LYS A 369 -22.31 -7.96 43.24
N THR A 370 -21.94 -7.78 44.50
CA THR A 370 -20.63 -7.96 45.11
C THR A 370 -20.19 -9.42 45.14
N THR A 371 -18.88 -9.65 44.95
CA THR A 371 -17.94 -10.46 45.77
C THR A 371 -16.90 -11.20 44.93
N GLY A 372 -15.65 -11.23 45.42
CA GLY A 372 -14.64 -12.22 45.04
C GLY A 372 -13.37 -11.67 44.39
N ALA A 373 -12.40 -11.29 45.22
CA ALA A 373 -11.03 -11.07 44.80
C ALA A 373 -10.36 -12.38 44.35
N VAL A 374 -9.77 -12.39 43.15
CA VAL A 374 -8.78 -13.38 42.69
C VAL A 374 -7.78 -12.66 41.79
N GLN A 375 -6.49 -12.63 42.18
CA GLN A 375 -5.37 -12.37 41.25
C GLN A 375 -5.14 -13.62 40.38
N PRO A 376 -4.66 -13.44 39.14
CA PRO A 376 -3.31 -13.91 38.81
C PRO A 376 -2.57 -12.89 37.93
N GLU A 377 -1.30 -12.55 38.17
CA GLU A 377 -0.08 -13.31 37.82
C GLU A 377 0.04 -13.73 36.34
N SER A 378 1.04 -13.12 35.70
CA SER A 378 1.99 -13.65 34.71
C SER A 378 1.59 -13.90 33.24
N GLU A 379 2.44 -13.32 32.39
CA GLU A 379 3.03 -13.90 31.16
C GLU A 379 2.20 -13.98 29.87
N SER A 380 2.36 -12.96 29.01
CA SER A 380 2.20 -13.14 27.57
C SER A 380 3.44 -13.83 27.00
N SER A 381 3.50 -15.16 27.08
CA SER A 381 4.47 -15.96 26.33
C SER A 381 4.13 -15.91 24.84
N VAL A 382 5.04 -15.36 24.04
CA VAL A 382 5.06 -15.49 22.58
C VAL A 382 5.23 -16.97 22.24
N ILE A 383 4.18 -17.59 21.70
CA ILE A 383 4.27 -18.96 21.17
C ILE A 383 4.90 -18.89 19.78
N THR A 384 6.19 -19.21 19.71
CA THR A 384 6.90 -19.62 18.51
C THR A 384 6.57 -21.08 18.21
N THR A 385 5.67 -21.37 17.27
CA THR A 385 5.54 -22.73 16.72
C THR A 385 6.15 -22.76 15.33
N THR A 386 7.41 -23.19 15.28
CA THR A 386 7.96 -23.86 14.09
C THR A 386 7.72 -25.35 14.31
N GLU A 387 6.69 -25.93 13.69
CA GLU A 387 6.59 -27.37 13.58
C GLU A 387 6.53 -27.79 12.11
N ARG A 388 7.61 -28.47 11.71
CA ARG A 388 7.70 -29.26 10.49
C ARG A 388 6.78 -30.46 10.67
N ILE A 389 5.77 -30.58 9.80
CA ILE A 389 4.98 -31.81 9.70
C ILE A 389 5.85 -32.87 9.01
N ASN A 390 6.47 -33.73 9.82
CA ASN A 390 6.93 -35.06 9.40
C ASN A 390 5.75 -36.02 9.57
N ILE A 391 5.26 -36.58 8.46
CA ILE A 391 4.27 -37.65 8.49
C ILE A 391 5.04 -38.97 8.58
N GLU A 392 5.20 -39.51 9.78
CA GLU A 392 5.47 -40.93 9.99
C GLU A 392 4.15 -41.62 10.35
N ALA A 393 3.75 -42.57 9.50
CA ALA A 393 2.58 -43.40 9.71
C ALA A 393 2.92 -44.56 10.64
N GLN A 394 2.27 -44.62 11.81
CA GLN A 394 2.07 -45.86 12.55
C GLN A 394 0.57 -46.11 12.69
N GLY A 395 0.13 -47.30 12.27
CA GLY A 395 -1.26 -47.64 12.04
C GLY A 395 -1.94 -48.46 13.14
N GLY A 396 -3.26 -48.59 12.96
CA GLY A 396 -4.10 -49.68 13.44
C GLY A 396 -5.31 -49.25 14.31
N PRO A 397 -6.43 -50.00 14.32
CA PRO A 397 -7.05 -50.74 13.21
C PRO A 397 -8.59 -50.56 13.14
N GLY A 398 -9.20 -50.84 11.97
CA GLY A 398 -10.60 -51.25 11.90
C GLY A 398 -11.35 -50.83 10.63
N GLY A 399 -11.66 -51.80 9.77
CA GLY A 399 -12.68 -51.66 8.72
C GLY A 399 -12.28 -52.22 7.35
N HIS A 400 -12.89 -53.34 6.97
CA HIS A 400 -12.62 -54.11 5.76
C HIS A 400 -12.75 -53.37 4.43
N GLY A 401 -11.83 -53.67 3.50
CA GLY A 401 -11.98 -53.43 2.07
C GLY A 401 -10.73 -53.88 1.30
N LYS A 402 -10.71 -55.13 0.80
CA LYS A 402 -9.70 -55.60 -0.14
C LYS A 402 -9.83 -54.80 -1.45
N MET A 403 -8.85 -53.95 -1.77
CA MET A 403 -8.59 -53.50 -3.14
C MET A 403 -7.08 -53.38 -3.39
N ASP A 404 -6.74 -53.85 -4.58
CA ASP A 404 -5.45 -54.07 -5.23
C ASP A 404 -4.34 -53.04 -4.93
N THR A 405 -3.29 -53.46 -4.21
CA THR A 405 -2.16 -52.61 -3.80
C THR A 405 -1.05 -52.53 -4.85
N GLY A 406 -1.03 -53.41 -5.87
CA GLY A 406 0.00 -53.41 -6.92
C GLY A 406 -0.14 -52.24 -7.90
N ALA A 407 -1.36 -51.91 -8.30
CA ALA A 407 -1.62 -50.86 -9.30
C ALA A 407 -1.37 -49.42 -8.80
N LYS A 408 -1.27 -49.22 -7.48
CA LYS A 408 -1.06 -47.89 -6.88
C LYS A 408 0.42 -47.53 -6.78
N GLU A 409 1.27 -48.51 -6.46
CA GLU A 409 2.73 -48.32 -6.42
C GLU A 409 3.32 -48.13 -7.82
N ASP A 410 2.80 -48.84 -8.83
CA ASP A 410 3.21 -48.66 -10.22
C ASP A 410 2.86 -47.27 -10.78
N ARG A 411 1.68 -46.72 -10.42
CA ARG A 411 1.26 -45.36 -10.80
C ARG A 411 2.10 -44.27 -10.15
N GLU A 412 2.47 -44.44 -8.87
CA GLU A 412 3.32 -43.48 -8.17
C GLU A 412 4.77 -43.50 -8.68
N ALA A 413 5.26 -44.66 -9.12
CA ALA A 413 6.56 -44.78 -9.80
C ALA A 413 6.55 -44.13 -11.19
N GLU A 414 5.45 -44.31 -11.95
CA GLU A 414 5.28 -43.70 -13.27
C GLU A 414 5.15 -42.16 -13.19
N GLU A 415 4.39 -41.62 -12.23
CA GLU A 415 4.31 -40.18 -11.98
C GLU A 415 5.66 -39.59 -11.56
N ARG A 416 6.45 -40.31 -10.74
CA ARG A 416 7.77 -39.86 -10.32
C ARG A 416 8.73 -39.77 -11.50
N LYS A 417 8.69 -40.76 -12.39
CA LYS A 417 9.46 -40.77 -13.64
C LYS A 417 9.04 -39.65 -14.59
N LEU A 418 7.74 -39.41 -14.74
CA LEU A 418 7.20 -38.32 -15.56
C LEU A 418 7.67 -36.94 -15.05
N ARG A 419 7.68 -36.74 -13.73
CA ARG A 419 8.19 -35.50 -13.10
C ARG A 419 9.69 -35.30 -13.33
N GLU A 420 10.49 -36.36 -13.26
CA GLU A 420 11.92 -36.30 -13.57
C GLU A 420 12.19 -36.02 -15.05
N ASP A 421 11.41 -36.62 -15.96
CA ASP A 421 11.56 -36.41 -17.39
C ASP A 421 11.13 -34.99 -17.81
N VAL A 422 10.07 -34.45 -17.20
CA VAL A 422 9.67 -33.03 -17.36
C VAL A 422 10.76 -32.09 -16.84
N LYS A 423 11.34 -32.38 -15.67
CA LYS A 423 12.43 -31.57 -15.11
C LYS A 423 13.67 -31.57 -16.01
N LYS A 424 14.08 -32.74 -16.51
CA LYS A 424 15.19 -32.86 -17.47
C LYS A 424 14.90 -32.14 -18.79
N GLY A 425 13.64 -32.15 -19.25
CA GLY A 425 13.19 -31.40 -20.42
C GLY A 425 13.31 -29.88 -20.22
N LEU A 426 12.85 -29.37 -19.07
CA LEU A 426 12.96 -27.95 -18.70
C LEU A 426 14.41 -27.49 -18.57
N ASP A 427 15.26 -28.28 -17.90
CA ASP A 427 16.68 -27.94 -17.73
C ASP A 427 17.42 -27.92 -19.08
N LYS A 428 17.07 -28.82 -20.00
CA LYS A 428 17.62 -28.85 -21.37
C LYS A 428 17.16 -27.66 -22.20
N GLU A 429 15.89 -27.26 -22.09
CA GLU A 429 15.34 -26.10 -22.79
C GLU A 429 15.93 -24.79 -22.26
N LEU A 430 16.11 -24.68 -20.94
CA LEU A 430 16.75 -23.54 -20.29
C LEU A 430 18.23 -23.43 -20.68
N SER A 431 18.94 -24.55 -20.73
CA SER A 431 20.33 -24.60 -21.18
C SER A 431 20.47 -24.20 -22.66
N GLN A 432 19.57 -24.66 -23.54
CA GLN A 432 19.55 -24.24 -24.95
C GLN A 432 19.26 -22.74 -25.12
N LYS A 433 18.31 -22.18 -24.37
CA LYS A 433 17.99 -20.75 -24.39
C LYS A 433 19.18 -19.91 -23.91
N LEU A 434 19.89 -20.38 -22.89
CA LEU A 434 21.09 -19.73 -22.37
C LEU A 434 22.25 -19.78 -23.39
N SER A 435 22.49 -20.92 -24.03
CA SER A 435 23.50 -21.03 -25.09
C SER A 435 23.18 -20.15 -26.32
N GLN A 436 21.90 -20.01 -26.69
CA GLN A 436 21.48 -19.11 -27.76
C GLN A 436 21.66 -17.62 -27.40
N GLN A 437 21.48 -17.25 -26.13
CA GLN A 437 21.77 -15.89 -25.65
C GLN A 437 23.27 -15.58 -25.67
N ILE A 438 24.10 -16.53 -25.23
CA ILE A 438 25.56 -16.39 -25.24
C ILE A 438 26.07 -16.25 -26.69
N ALA A 439 25.61 -17.11 -27.61
CA ALA A 439 25.98 -17.03 -29.02
C ALA A 439 25.57 -15.70 -29.68
N LYS A 440 24.43 -15.12 -29.30
CA LYS A 440 23.99 -13.79 -29.78
C LYS A 440 24.90 -12.66 -29.30
N GLN A 441 25.41 -12.73 -28.07
CA GLN A 441 26.36 -11.75 -27.55
C GLN A 441 27.73 -11.83 -28.23
N GLU A 442 28.19 -13.03 -28.58
CA GLU A 442 29.45 -13.22 -29.31
C GLU A 442 29.38 -12.71 -30.76
N THR A 443 28.22 -12.84 -31.43
CA THR A 443 28.03 -12.29 -32.79
C THR A 443 27.92 -10.76 -32.86
N SER A 444 27.66 -10.07 -31.74
CA SER A 444 27.64 -8.60 -31.69
C SER A 444 29.00 -7.96 -31.38
N GLY A 445 30.05 -8.77 -31.13
CA GLY A 445 31.37 -8.30 -30.67
C GLY A 445 32.49 -8.27 -31.72
N THR A 446 32.24 -8.64 -32.97
CA THR A 446 33.29 -8.67 -34.01
C THR A 446 32.96 -7.73 -35.15
N GLY A 447 33.41 -6.48 -35.02
CA GLY A 447 33.32 -5.47 -36.07
C GLY A 447 34.14 -4.24 -35.73
N MET A 448 35.48 -4.36 -35.79
CA MET A 448 36.45 -3.41 -36.35
C MET A 448 37.85 -3.72 -35.80
N GLY A 449 38.73 -4.17 -36.70
CA GLY A 449 40.17 -4.27 -36.47
C GLY A 449 40.92 -3.22 -37.27
N GLY A 450 42.11 -2.85 -36.76
CA GLY A 450 43.21 -2.20 -37.49
C GLY A 450 43.28 -0.69 -37.29
N ASP A 451 44.16 -0.19 -36.42
CA ASP A 451 45.60 -0.06 -36.69
C ASP A 451 46.36 0.55 -35.50
N SER A 452 47.62 0.15 -35.41
CA SER A 452 48.54 0.32 -34.28
C SER A 452 49.52 1.49 -34.44
N HIS A 453 49.70 2.24 -33.33
CA HIS A 453 50.90 2.94 -32.84
C HIS A 453 51.42 4.23 -33.54
N PRO A 454 52.22 5.11 -32.85
CA PRO A 454 52.44 5.27 -31.40
C PRO A 454 52.45 6.73 -30.87
N LEU A 455 52.37 6.82 -29.54
CA LEU A 455 52.88 7.83 -28.58
C LEU A 455 53.55 9.11 -29.12
N ASN A 456 53.06 10.26 -28.63
CA ASN A 456 53.92 11.37 -28.20
C ASN A 456 53.28 12.19 -27.08
N THR A 457 54.17 12.66 -26.21
CA THR A 457 54.04 13.34 -24.92
C THR A 457 53.69 14.84 -25.01
N VAL A 458 53.61 15.48 -23.82
CA VAL A 458 53.62 16.92 -23.46
C VAL A 458 52.21 17.46 -23.19
N ASP A 459 51.74 17.70 -21.95
CA ASP A 459 52.20 18.52 -20.80
C ASP A 459 51.74 20.00 -20.88
N GLU A 460 51.36 20.54 -19.71
CA GLU A 460 50.91 21.92 -19.39
C GLU A 460 49.50 22.35 -19.89
N GLY A 461 48.65 23.06 -19.16
CA GLY A 461 48.77 23.80 -17.90
C GLY A 461 47.83 25.02 -17.95
N ALA A 462 47.13 25.27 -16.83
CA ALA A 462 46.60 26.55 -16.35
C ALA A 462 45.45 27.30 -17.10
N ASP A 463 44.31 27.35 -16.41
CA ASP A 463 43.53 28.52 -15.99
C ASP A 463 43.55 29.83 -16.80
N GLY A 464 42.35 30.36 -17.04
CA GLY A 464 42.16 31.80 -17.26
C GLY A 464 40.88 32.20 -18.00
N LYS A 465 39.75 32.32 -17.28
CA LYS A 465 38.65 33.23 -17.66
C LYS A 465 39.07 34.67 -17.26
N PRO A 466 38.70 35.72 -18.01
CA PRO A 466 37.41 36.37 -17.70
C PRO A 466 36.65 37.04 -18.87
N ILE A 467 35.32 37.00 -18.74
CA ILE A 467 34.28 38.04 -18.92
C ILE A 467 34.48 39.12 -20.01
N GLY A 468 33.47 39.24 -20.88
CA GLY A 468 33.17 40.45 -21.66
C GLY A 468 31.72 40.44 -22.17
N GLU A 469 30.94 41.42 -21.72
CA GLU A 469 29.55 41.70 -22.11
C GLU A 469 29.44 42.29 -23.53
N HIS A 470 28.35 41.95 -24.24
CA HIS A 470 27.56 42.76 -25.19
C HIS A 470 26.33 41.89 -25.52
N GLY A 471 25.07 42.32 -25.51
CA GLY A 471 24.49 43.64 -25.69
C GLY A 471 23.45 43.55 -26.81
N LEU A 472 22.17 43.54 -26.41
CA LEU A 472 20.99 44.05 -27.14
C LEU A 472 20.46 43.32 -28.40
N GLY A 473 19.19 42.91 -28.31
CA GLY A 473 18.14 43.52 -29.14
C GLY A 473 17.45 42.64 -30.19
N GLY A 474 16.13 42.52 -30.06
CA GLY A 474 15.23 42.77 -31.20
C GLY A 474 14.48 41.59 -31.84
N GLN A 475 13.21 41.49 -31.45
CA GLN A 475 12.02 41.34 -32.30
C GLN A 475 11.75 40.10 -33.18
N GLU A 476 10.55 39.57 -32.93
CA GLU A 476 9.47 39.21 -33.87
C GLU A 476 9.66 38.11 -34.93
N GLY A 477 8.72 37.15 -34.92
CA GLY A 477 8.48 36.25 -36.05
C GLY A 477 7.52 35.09 -35.75
N ASN A 478 6.23 35.32 -35.98
CA ASN A 478 5.18 34.30 -36.08
C ASN A 478 5.44 33.29 -37.22
N SER A 479 5.21 31.99 -36.98
CA SER A 479 4.35 31.07 -37.79
C SER A 479 4.35 29.67 -37.12
N VAL A 480 3.25 29.13 -36.60
CA VAL A 480 2.15 28.42 -37.29
C VAL A 480 2.61 27.25 -38.16
N HIS A 481 2.16 26.04 -37.75
CA HIS A 481 1.94 24.75 -38.46
C HIS A 481 3.00 24.26 -39.49
N GLU A 482 3.39 23.00 -39.60
CA GLU A 482 2.55 21.79 -39.69
C GLU A 482 3.47 20.53 -39.74
N ARG A 483 3.18 19.50 -38.93
CA ARG A 483 3.34 18.03 -39.10
C ARG A 483 3.74 17.31 -37.82
#